data_AF-C4V999-F1
#
_entry.id   AF-C4V999-F1
#
_cell.length_a   1.000
_cell.length_b   1.000
_cell.length_c   1.000
_cell.angle_alpha   90.00
_cell.angle_beta   90.00
_cell.angle_gamma   90.00
#
_symmetry.space_group_name_H-M   'P 1'
#
loop_
_entity.id
_entity.type
_entity.pdbx_description
1 polymer ?
#
loop_
_entity_poly.entity_id
_entity_poly.type
_entity_poly.pdbx_seq_one_letter_code
_entity_poly.pdbx_strand_id
1 'polypeptide(L)'
;MWINRNKITISQSSRKSKSEISNVLYKKHLYIGTESGTVECYSPAKIYETEYFQKKIDYLESCDIQAKITAFDFMETGGITTTTFVSNERNIRVFDVRNNLSTIDNINNVPGGTYSHELVKEFTNIHAYICNSISLNNDNQFFISSDYLAINLWRPDRLEGCYNLLNIKPLKNTDLVYVINTCKFSPYLNTIFGYSTTNGEITFNDLRESSKSSKILKILSKRF
;
A
#
# COMPACT_ATOMS: atom_id res chain seq x y z
N MET A 1 50.92 28.96 -22.66
CA MET A 1 49.49 29.19 -22.45
C MET A 1 48.93 28.00 -21.70
N TRP A 2 48.55 28.16 -20.44
CA TRP A 2 48.04 27.07 -19.61
C TRP A 2 46.56 26.82 -19.92
N ILE A 3 46.24 25.59 -20.31
CA ILE A 3 44.88 25.16 -20.64
C ILE A 3 44.08 25.08 -19.34
N ASN A 4 43.02 25.88 -19.27
CA ASN A 4 42.11 25.94 -18.13
C ASN A 4 41.40 24.58 -17.99
N ARG A 5 41.81 23.77 -17.00
CA ARG A 5 41.13 22.52 -16.68
C ARG A 5 39.86 22.86 -15.90
N ASN A 6 38.71 22.62 -16.50
CA ASN A 6 37.40 22.75 -15.84
C ASN A 6 37.38 21.89 -14.58
N LYS A 7 37.51 22.54 -13.43
CA LYS A 7 37.44 21.91 -12.11
C LYS A 7 35.98 21.61 -11.81
N ILE A 8 35.52 20.40 -12.15
CA ILE A 8 34.19 19.92 -11.77
C ILE A 8 34.16 19.84 -10.25
N THR A 9 33.47 20.79 -9.63
CA THR A 9 33.24 20.82 -8.19
C THR A 9 31.90 20.15 -7.94
N ILE A 10 31.94 18.94 -7.38
CA ILE A 10 30.73 18.26 -6.90
C ILE A 10 30.35 18.96 -5.60
N SER A 11 29.37 19.85 -5.67
CA SER A 11 28.72 20.37 -4.48
C SER A 11 27.57 19.44 -4.11
N GLN A 12 27.49 19.10 -2.83
CA GLN A 12 26.36 18.37 -2.30
C GLN A 12 25.17 19.33 -2.33
N SER A 13 24.24 19.10 -3.27
CA SER A 13 22.99 19.84 -3.30
C SER A 13 22.34 19.72 -1.93
N SER A 14 22.10 20.85 -1.28
CA SER A 14 21.53 20.94 0.06
C SER A 14 20.36 19.97 0.19
N ARG A 15 20.51 18.99 1.08
CA ARG A 15 19.41 18.10 1.48
C ARG A 15 18.34 18.98 2.12
N LYS A 16 17.38 19.50 1.34
CA LYS A 16 16.05 19.79 1.89
C LYS A 16 15.62 18.51 2.58
N SER A 17 15.23 18.63 3.85
CA SER A 17 14.81 17.55 4.75
C SER A 17 13.91 16.53 4.05
N LYS A 18 14.52 15.57 3.33
CA LYS A 18 13.79 14.51 2.67
C LYS A 18 13.49 13.52 3.77
N SER A 19 12.26 13.56 4.23
CA SER A 19 11.64 12.44 4.94
C SER A 19 12.06 11.14 4.26
N GLU A 20 12.46 10.14 5.04
CA GLU A 20 12.92 8.87 4.50
C GLU A 20 11.80 8.22 3.68
N ILE A 21 12.19 7.54 2.60
CA ILE A 21 11.26 6.84 1.72
C ILE A 21 10.92 5.52 2.39
N SER A 22 9.63 5.30 2.65
CA SER A 22 9.16 4.05 3.25
C SER A 22 8.77 3.02 2.20
N ASN A 23 8.13 3.46 1.12
CA ASN A 23 7.52 2.59 0.13
C ASN A 23 7.53 3.19 -1.27
N VAL A 24 7.54 2.33 -2.29
CA VAL A 24 7.51 2.74 -3.70
C VAL A 24 6.56 1.82 -4.46
N LEU A 25 5.74 2.38 -5.34
CA LEU A 25 4.85 1.64 -6.23
C LEU A 25 4.89 2.25 -7.63
N TYR A 26 5.07 1.39 -8.62
CA TYR A 26 5.02 1.79 -10.02
C TYR A 26 3.82 1.13 -10.71
N LYS A 27 2.94 1.95 -11.29
CA LYS A 27 1.87 1.54 -12.22
C LYS A 27 1.96 2.41 -13.48
N LYS A 28 0.95 3.23 -13.75
CA LYS A 28 1.00 4.27 -14.79
C LYS A 28 1.94 5.42 -14.41
N HIS A 29 2.05 5.71 -13.12
CA HIS A 29 2.94 6.70 -12.54
C HIS A 29 3.80 6.06 -11.44
N LEU A 30 4.89 6.73 -11.10
CA LEU A 30 5.73 6.35 -9.95
C LEU A 30 5.20 7.06 -8.71
N TYR A 31 4.89 6.28 -7.68
CA TYR A 31 4.40 6.77 -6.41
C TYR A 31 5.40 6.44 -5.32
N ILE A 32 5.69 7.41 -4.47
CA ILE A 32 6.66 7.29 -3.37
C ILE A 32 5.95 7.67 -2.08
N GLY A 33 5.90 6.75 -1.13
CA GLY A 33 5.44 6.98 0.23
C GLY A 33 6.61 7.29 1.15
N THR A 34 6.41 8.23 2.05
CA THR A 34 7.40 8.67 3.03
C THR A 34 7.04 8.26 4.45
N GLU A 35 8.03 8.32 5.35
CA GLU A 35 7.82 8.13 6.78
C GLU A 35 7.02 9.26 7.44
N SER A 36 6.97 10.44 6.82
CA SER A 36 6.18 11.57 7.32
C SER A 36 4.69 11.46 7.00
N GLY A 37 4.25 10.45 6.26
CA GLY A 37 2.83 10.29 5.89
C GLY A 37 2.45 10.98 4.58
N THR A 38 3.42 11.38 3.76
CA THR A 38 3.18 12.01 2.45
C THR A 38 3.36 11.01 1.30
N VAL A 39 2.51 11.12 0.28
CA VAL A 39 2.70 10.41 -1.00
C VAL A 39 3.03 11.42 -2.08
N GLU A 40 4.12 11.17 -2.79
CA GLU A 40 4.55 11.91 -3.96
C GLU A 40 4.24 11.10 -5.23
N CYS A 41 3.67 11.74 -6.25
CA CYS A 41 3.39 11.14 -7.55
C CYS A 41 4.27 11.76 -8.64
N TYR A 42 4.87 10.92 -9.48
CA TYR A 42 5.80 11.30 -10.54
C TYR A 42 5.39 10.72 -11.89
N SER A 43 5.42 11.57 -12.92
CA SER A 43 5.34 11.24 -14.34
C SER A 43 6.29 12.14 -15.10
N PRO A 44 7.44 11.60 -15.54
CA PRO A 44 8.74 12.26 -15.73
C PRO A 44 9.17 13.43 -14.79
N ALA A 45 8.26 14.31 -14.39
CA ALA A 45 8.36 15.32 -13.36
C ALA A 45 7.39 15.01 -12.20
N LYS A 46 7.55 15.71 -11.07
CA LYS A 46 6.64 15.62 -9.92
C LYS A 46 5.28 16.21 -10.28
N ILE A 47 4.23 15.40 -10.18
CA ILE A 47 2.86 15.81 -10.49
C ILE A 47 2.22 16.48 -9.27
N TYR A 48 2.20 15.77 -8.14
CA TYR A 48 1.62 16.26 -6.90
C TYR A 48 2.33 15.63 -5.68
N GLU A 49 2.13 16.28 -4.53
CA GLU A 49 2.51 15.80 -3.21
C GLU A 49 1.35 16.06 -2.25
N THR A 50 1.00 15.06 -1.45
CA THR A 50 -0.13 15.18 -0.51
C THR A 50 0.16 14.42 0.77
N GLU A 51 -0.23 14.99 1.89
CA GLU A 51 -0.18 14.36 3.21
C GLU A 51 -1.45 13.52 3.43
N TYR A 52 -1.27 12.21 3.67
CA TYR A 52 -2.36 11.26 3.91
C TYR A 52 -2.54 10.94 5.39
N PHE A 53 -1.45 10.97 6.16
CA PHE A 53 -1.44 10.68 7.59
C PHE A 53 -0.67 11.74 8.36
N GLN A 54 -1.16 12.02 9.57
CA GLN A 54 -0.48 12.83 10.56
C GLN A 54 -0.24 11.97 11.80
N LYS A 55 0.82 12.29 12.55
CA LYS A 55 1.09 11.59 13.82
C LYS A 55 -0.08 11.85 14.77
N LYS A 56 -0.67 10.78 15.31
CA LYS A 56 -1.80 10.84 16.24
C LYS A 56 -1.49 10.01 17.47
N ILE A 57 -2.09 10.37 18.59
CA ILE A 57 -2.03 9.62 19.84
C ILE A 57 -3.36 8.90 20.01
N ASP A 58 -3.31 7.59 20.23
CA ASP A 58 -4.46 6.83 20.68
C ASP A 58 -4.50 6.86 22.21
N TYR A 59 -5.50 7.55 22.76
CA TYR A 59 -5.64 7.71 24.20
C TYR A 59 -6.12 6.42 24.90
N LEU A 60 -6.84 5.54 24.19
CA LEU A 60 -7.38 4.32 24.79
C LEU A 60 -6.28 3.27 24.99
N GLU A 61 -5.39 3.17 24.02
CA GLU A 61 -4.24 2.26 24.03
C GLU A 61 -2.95 2.93 24.55
N SER A 62 -3.02 4.24 24.87
CA SER A 62 -1.87 5.07 25.27
C SER A 62 -0.66 4.91 24.34
N CYS A 63 -0.91 4.90 23.02
CA CYS A 63 0.08 4.55 22.01
C CYS A 63 0.15 5.61 20.89
N ASP A 64 1.37 5.95 20.47
CA ASP A 64 1.61 6.83 19.34
C ASP A 64 1.38 6.07 18.03
N ILE A 65 0.42 6.51 17.22
CA ILE A 65 0.21 6.03 15.86
C ILE A 65 1.10 6.84 14.92
N GLN A 66 2.07 6.16 14.30
CA GLN A 66 3.00 6.79 13.36
C GLN A 66 2.28 7.22 12.07
N ALA A 67 2.75 8.32 11.48
CA ALA A 67 2.29 8.78 10.17
C ALA A 67 2.88 7.94 9.01
N LYS A 68 3.86 7.08 9.30
CA LYS A 68 4.59 6.30 8.30
C LYS A 68 3.63 5.49 7.43
N ILE A 69 3.75 5.70 6.13
CA ILE A 69 3.02 4.90 5.14
C ILE A 69 3.67 3.53 5.09
N THR A 70 2.92 2.49 5.43
CA THR A 70 3.41 1.10 5.46
C THR A 70 3.13 0.36 4.15
N ALA A 71 2.00 0.65 3.50
CA ALA A 71 1.64 0.10 2.22
C ALA A 71 0.62 1.02 1.53
N PHE A 72 0.58 1.01 0.21
CA PHE A 72 -0.46 1.68 -0.55
C PHE A 72 -0.68 1.01 -1.89
N ASP A 73 -1.87 1.15 -2.45
CA ASP A 73 -2.25 0.62 -3.75
C ASP A 73 -3.30 1.52 -4.41
N PHE A 74 -3.44 1.42 -5.73
CA PHE A 74 -4.27 2.31 -6.54
C PHE A 74 -5.29 1.53 -7.35
N MET A 75 -6.48 2.11 -7.45
CA MET A 75 -7.59 1.65 -8.25
C MET A 75 -7.81 2.60 -9.42
N GLU A 76 -7.66 2.09 -10.63
CA GLU A 76 -8.02 2.83 -11.84
C GLU A 76 -9.50 2.55 -12.11
N THR A 77 -10.37 3.51 -11.82
CA THR A 77 -11.82 3.37 -12.06
C THR A 77 -12.22 3.58 -13.53
N GLY A 78 -11.23 3.71 -14.43
CA GLY A 78 -11.43 4.03 -15.84
C GLY A 78 -11.91 5.47 -16.11
N GLY A 79 -12.18 6.24 -15.06
CA GLY A 79 -12.55 7.66 -15.12
C GLY A 79 -11.37 8.61 -14.93
N ILE A 80 -11.71 9.88 -14.69
CA ILE A 80 -10.75 10.95 -14.35
C ILE A 80 -10.28 10.82 -12.88
N THR A 81 -11.05 10.10 -12.07
CA THR A 81 -10.81 9.86 -10.66
C THR A 81 -10.03 8.58 -10.45
N THR A 82 -8.95 8.65 -9.69
CA THR A 82 -8.19 7.48 -9.23
C THR A 82 -8.42 7.31 -7.74
N THR A 83 -8.97 6.18 -7.32
CA THR A 83 -9.14 5.88 -5.90
C THR A 83 -7.85 5.26 -5.37
N THR A 84 -7.37 5.78 -4.26
CA THR A 84 -6.07 5.48 -3.69
C THR A 84 -6.26 4.92 -2.30
N PHE A 85 -5.59 3.82 -2.00
CA PHE A 85 -5.66 3.12 -0.73
C PHE A 85 -4.32 3.27 -0.04
N VAL A 86 -4.29 3.92 1.11
CA VAL A 86 -3.06 4.20 1.86
C VAL A 86 -3.19 3.63 3.26
N SER A 87 -2.21 2.82 3.66
CA SER A 87 -2.09 2.25 4.99
C SER A 87 -1.06 2.99 5.81
N ASN A 88 -1.36 3.19 7.09
CA ASN A 88 -0.33 3.25 8.12
C ASN A 88 -0.33 1.92 8.90
N GLU A 89 0.27 1.91 10.09
CA GLU A 89 0.37 0.73 10.94
C GLU A 89 -0.98 0.14 11.38
N ARG A 90 -2.00 0.96 11.62
CA ARG A 90 -3.30 0.54 12.20
C ARG A 90 -4.54 0.95 11.43
N ASN A 91 -4.40 1.86 10.48
CA ASN A 91 -5.47 2.50 9.76
C ASN A 91 -5.25 2.39 8.26
N ILE A 92 -6.35 2.24 7.54
CA ILE A 92 -6.38 2.34 6.08
C ILE A 92 -7.29 3.51 5.71
N ARG A 93 -6.79 4.41 4.88
CA ARG A 93 -7.55 5.52 4.32
C ARG A 93 -7.72 5.32 2.82
N VAL A 94 -8.90 5.64 2.35
CA VAL A 94 -9.29 5.60 0.94
C VAL A 94 -9.56 7.02 0.48
N PHE A 95 -8.83 7.47 -0.52
CA PHE A 95 -8.94 8.80 -1.08
C PHE A 95 -9.25 8.75 -2.56
N ASP A 96 -10.18 9.59 -3.00
CA ASP A 96 -10.37 9.86 -4.42
C ASP A 96 -9.48 11.02 -4.83
N VAL A 97 -8.65 10.75 -5.84
CA VAL A 97 -7.73 11.72 -6.42
C VAL A 97 -8.24 12.08 -7.80
N ARG A 98 -8.55 13.36 -7.99
CA ARG A 98 -9.11 13.89 -9.23
C ARG A 98 -8.23 15.00 -9.77
N ASN A 99 -8.04 14.99 -11.08
CA ASN A 99 -7.46 16.13 -11.77
C ASN A 99 -8.54 17.21 -12.04
N ASN A 100 -8.31 18.43 -11.57
CA ASN A 100 -9.24 19.56 -11.71
C ASN A 100 -9.21 20.23 -13.10
N LEU A 101 -8.46 19.69 -14.05
CA LEU A 101 -8.54 20.12 -15.45
C LEU A 101 -9.93 19.84 -16.04
N SER A 102 -10.27 20.58 -17.10
CA SER A 102 -11.48 20.32 -17.86
C SER A 102 -11.44 18.91 -18.46
N THR A 103 -12.60 18.29 -18.71
CA THR A 103 -12.67 16.96 -19.29
C THR A 103 -11.97 16.89 -20.65
N ILE A 104 -12.05 17.97 -21.43
CA ILE A 104 -11.38 18.07 -22.75
C ILE A 104 -9.86 18.09 -22.59
N ASP A 105 -9.34 18.82 -21.60
CA ASP A 105 -7.90 18.96 -21.36
C ASP A 105 -7.30 17.68 -20.76
N ASN A 106 -8.08 16.94 -19.96
CA ASN A 106 -7.71 15.62 -19.47
C ASN A 106 -7.59 14.61 -20.61
N ILE A 107 -8.52 14.61 -21.58
CA ILE A 107 -8.44 13.76 -22.78
C ILE A 107 -7.21 14.12 -23.61
N ASN A 108 -6.91 15.41 -23.72
CA ASN A 108 -5.76 15.92 -24.48
C ASN A 108 -4.42 15.81 -23.72
N ASN A 109 -4.40 15.23 -22.51
CA ASN A 109 -3.22 15.07 -21.64
C ASN A 109 -2.41 16.38 -21.48
N VAL A 110 -3.09 17.52 -21.33
CA VAL A 110 -2.40 18.80 -21.16
C VAL A 110 -1.65 18.79 -19.81
N PRO A 111 -0.33 19.04 -19.79
CA PRO A 111 0.42 19.12 -18.54
C PRO A 111 0.02 20.40 -17.78
N GLY A 112 -0.36 20.28 -16.51
CA GLY A 112 -0.61 21.44 -15.65
C GLY A 112 -1.90 21.42 -14.82
N GLY A 113 -2.30 20.26 -14.30
CA GLY A 113 -3.49 20.13 -13.46
C GLY A 113 -3.21 20.22 -11.96
N THR A 114 -4.11 20.89 -11.22
CA THR A 114 -4.17 20.76 -9.76
C THR A 114 -4.94 19.48 -9.41
N TYR A 115 -4.41 18.70 -8.48
CA TYR A 115 -5.07 17.47 -8.01
C TYR A 115 -5.82 17.76 -6.72
N SER A 116 -7.10 17.38 -6.68
CA SER A 116 -7.89 17.37 -5.44
C SER A 116 -7.86 15.98 -4.83
N HIS A 117 -7.72 15.92 -3.51
CA HIS A 117 -7.68 14.70 -2.72
C HIS A 117 -8.84 14.72 -1.74
N GLU A 118 -9.82 13.85 -1.93
CA GLU A 118 -11.00 13.75 -1.08
C GLU A 118 -10.96 12.45 -0.28
N LEU A 119 -11.05 12.53 1.05
CA LEU A 119 -11.14 11.35 1.90
C LEU A 119 -12.53 10.74 1.75
N VAL A 120 -12.60 9.57 1.13
CA VAL A 120 -13.85 8.82 0.98
C VAL A 120 -14.13 8.02 2.25
N LYS A 121 -13.07 7.40 2.79
CA LYS A 121 -13.24 6.44 3.88
C LYS A 121 -12.00 6.26 4.73
N GLU A 122 -12.22 6.01 6.02
CA GLU A 122 -11.17 5.66 6.97
C GLU A 122 -11.59 4.40 7.75
N PHE A 123 -10.72 3.40 7.73
CA PHE A 123 -10.82 2.20 8.56
C PHE A 123 -9.79 2.32 9.66
N THR A 124 -10.23 2.34 10.92
CA THR A 124 -9.34 2.48 12.09
C THR A 124 -9.20 1.16 12.82
N ASN A 125 -8.03 0.92 13.41
CA ASN A 125 -7.74 -0.28 14.21
C ASN A 125 -8.06 -1.59 13.47
N ILE A 126 -7.58 -1.70 12.23
CA ILE A 126 -7.95 -2.78 11.31
C ILE A 126 -7.29 -4.13 11.62
N HIS A 127 -6.18 -4.11 12.34
CA HIS A 127 -5.33 -5.26 12.66
C HIS A 127 -4.82 -5.12 14.08
N ALA A 128 -4.54 -6.26 14.72
CA ALA A 128 -3.92 -6.28 16.04
C ALA A 128 -2.42 -5.92 15.97
N TYR A 129 -1.79 -6.16 14.82
CA TYR A 129 -0.38 -5.85 14.54
C TYR A 129 -0.25 -4.86 13.39
N ILE A 130 0.99 -4.44 13.12
CA ILE A 130 1.30 -3.48 12.05
C ILE A 130 0.84 -4.04 10.70
N CYS A 131 -0.02 -3.29 10.01
CA CYS A 131 -0.40 -3.58 8.63
C CYS A 131 0.84 -3.48 7.73
N ASN A 132 1.22 -4.58 7.08
CA ASN A 132 2.44 -4.67 6.28
C ASN A 132 2.17 -4.56 4.78
N SER A 133 0.98 -4.95 4.29
CA SER A 133 0.67 -4.94 2.87
C SER A 133 -0.81 -4.74 2.58
N ILE A 134 -1.07 -4.02 1.49
CA ILE A 134 -2.37 -3.88 0.87
C ILE A 134 -2.27 -4.38 -0.57
N SER A 135 -3.32 -5.05 -1.03
CA SER A 135 -3.48 -5.42 -2.42
C SER A 135 -4.93 -5.28 -2.84
N LEU A 136 -5.16 -4.60 -3.96
CA LEU A 136 -6.46 -4.58 -4.60
C LEU A 136 -6.69 -5.82 -5.46
N ASN A 137 -7.96 -6.21 -5.55
CA ASN A 137 -8.42 -7.17 -6.51
C ASN A 137 -8.53 -6.53 -7.90
N ASN A 138 -8.38 -7.31 -8.96
CA ASN A 138 -8.42 -6.79 -10.34
C ASN A 138 -9.83 -6.32 -10.76
N ASP A 139 -10.90 -6.87 -10.19
CA ASP A 139 -12.27 -6.35 -10.35
C ASP A 139 -12.58 -5.09 -9.53
N ASN A 140 -11.62 -4.58 -8.74
CA ASN A 140 -11.76 -3.37 -7.92
C ASN A 140 -12.87 -3.43 -6.84
N GLN A 141 -13.54 -4.57 -6.66
CA GLN A 141 -14.62 -4.75 -5.68
C GLN A 141 -14.13 -5.07 -4.27
N PHE A 142 -12.92 -5.61 -4.15
CA PHE A 142 -12.36 -6.06 -2.89
C PHE A 142 -10.89 -5.68 -2.81
N PHE A 143 -10.41 -5.54 -1.58
CA PHE A 143 -8.98 -5.47 -1.31
C PHE A 143 -8.66 -6.32 -0.10
N ILE A 144 -7.41 -6.76 -0.01
CA ILE A 144 -6.90 -7.46 1.15
C ILE A 144 -5.87 -6.57 1.83
N SER A 145 -5.85 -6.68 3.15
CA SER A 145 -4.80 -6.15 3.98
C SER A 145 -4.22 -7.30 4.79
N SER A 146 -2.91 -7.35 4.94
CA SER A 146 -2.26 -8.28 5.85
C SER A 146 -1.56 -7.55 6.98
N ASP A 147 -1.49 -8.22 8.12
CA ASP A 147 -0.55 -7.92 9.18
C ASP A 147 0.46 -9.08 9.28
N TYR A 148 1.00 -9.30 10.47
CA TYR A 148 1.94 -10.37 10.78
C TYR A 148 1.29 -11.76 10.97
N LEU A 149 0.02 -11.84 11.38
CA LEU A 149 -0.63 -13.10 11.73
C LEU A 149 -1.96 -13.34 11.01
N ALA A 150 -2.48 -12.35 10.32
CA ALA A 150 -3.82 -12.33 9.77
C ALA A 150 -3.86 -11.65 8.39
N ILE A 151 -4.79 -12.13 7.57
CA ILE A 151 -5.15 -11.53 6.30
C ILE A 151 -6.65 -11.25 6.34
N ASN A 152 -7.01 -9.99 6.13
CA ASN A 152 -8.39 -9.51 6.15
C ASN A 152 -8.81 -9.10 4.74
N LEU A 153 -10.00 -9.52 4.34
CA LEU A 153 -10.68 -9.13 3.11
C LEU A 153 -11.67 -8.00 3.43
N TRP A 154 -11.63 -6.97 2.59
CA TRP A 154 -12.44 -5.77 2.72
C TRP A 154 -13.20 -5.51 1.43
N ARG A 155 -14.37 -4.88 1.57
CA ARG A 155 -15.11 -4.29 0.48
C ARG A 155 -15.10 -2.77 0.67
N PRO A 156 -14.60 -1.98 -0.29
CA PRO A 156 -14.58 -0.51 -0.19
C PRO A 156 -15.95 0.09 0.16
N ASP A 157 -17.03 -0.51 -0.33
CA ASP A 157 -18.40 -0.02 -0.12
C ASP A 157 -18.93 -0.28 1.31
N ARG A 158 -18.50 -1.34 1.99
CA ARG A 158 -19.04 -1.70 3.32
C ARG A 158 -18.24 -1.06 4.44
N LEU A 159 -18.90 -0.23 5.25
CA LEU A 159 -18.31 0.47 6.39
C LEU A 159 -18.03 -0.47 7.57
N GLU A 160 -18.86 -1.50 7.73
CA GLU A 160 -18.81 -2.36 8.91
C GLU A 160 -18.30 -3.76 8.58
N GLY A 161 -17.10 -4.05 9.09
CA GLY A 161 -16.54 -5.38 9.16
C GLY A 161 -15.57 -5.73 8.02
N CYS A 162 -14.50 -6.40 8.42
CA CYS A 162 -13.65 -7.18 7.53
C CYS A 162 -14.00 -8.66 7.66
N TYR A 163 -13.67 -9.43 6.62
CA TYR A 163 -13.72 -10.88 6.70
C TYR A 163 -12.30 -11.42 6.86
N ASN A 164 -12.04 -12.13 7.96
CA ASN A 164 -10.74 -12.73 8.20
C ASN A 164 -10.57 -14.00 7.31
N LEU A 165 -9.65 -13.91 6.34
CA LEU A 165 -9.34 -15.02 5.41
C LEU A 165 -8.39 -16.04 6.02
N LEU A 166 -7.43 -15.54 6.79
CA LEU A 166 -6.38 -16.33 7.41
C LEU A 166 -6.06 -15.74 8.78
N ASN A 167 -5.84 -16.61 9.76
CA ASN A 167 -5.28 -16.28 11.05
C ASN A 167 -4.32 -17.42 11.46
N ILE A 168 -3.02 -17.15 11.45
CA ILE A 168 -1.96 -18.11 11.80
C ILE A 168 -1.53 -17.99 13.27
N LYS A 169 -2.38 -17.41 14.14
CA LYS A 169 -2.08 -17.32 15.56
C LYS A 169 -1.67 -18.68 16.11
N PRO A 170 -0.47 -18.80 16.72
CA PRO A 170 0.02 -20.07 17.23
C PRO A 170 -0.93 -20.58 18.32
N LEU A 171 -1.12 -21.90 18.36
CA LEU A 171 -1.71 -22.54 19.52
C LEU A 171 -0.79 -22.35 20.72
N LYS A 172 -1.34 -22.26 21.93
CA LYS A 172 -0.63 -21.88 23.17
C LYS A 172 0.64 -22.70 23.51
N ASN A 173 0.94 -23.78 22.78
CA ASN A 173 1.99 -24.75 23.11
C ASN A 173 3.02 -24.96 21.97
N THR A 174 3.13 -24.05 21.00
CA THR A 174 4.11 -24.15 19.91
C THR A 174 5.10 -22.99 19.94
N ASP A 175 6.39 -23.29 20.04
CA ASP A 175 7.48 -22.29 20.11
C ASP A 175 7.83 -21.63 18.76
N LEU A 176 7.37 -22.21 17.65
CA LEU A 176 7.64 -21.69 16.31
C LEU A 176 6.49 -20.79 15.84
N VAL A 177 6.78 -19.49 15.73
CA VAL A 177 5.86 -18.49 15.21
C VAL A 177 6.36 -18.03 13.84
N TYR A 178 5.74 -18.54 12.78
CA TYR A 178 5.92 -17.98 11.45
C TYR A 178 5.05 -16.74 11.29
N VAL A 179 5.54 -15.80 10.51
CA VAL A 179 4.93 -14.48 10.33
C VAL A 179 4.66 -14.24 8.85
N ILE A 180 3.57 -13.58 8.52
CA ILE A 180 3.24 -13.18 7.16
C ILE A 180 4.07 -11.94 6.82
N ASN A 181 4.82 -12.00 5.71
CA ASN A 181 5.67 -10.90 5.27
C ASN A 181 4.97 -10.00 4.24
N THR A 182 4.26 -10.61 3.28
CA THR A 182 3.53 -9.89 2.25
C THR A 182 2.36 -10.73 1.74
N CYS A 183 1.33 -10.05 1.28
CA CYS A 183 0.17 -10.64 0.66
C CYS A 183 -0.22 -9.85 -0.59
N LYS A 184 -0.56 -10.56 -1.68
CA LYS A 184 -0.96 -9.95 -2.94
C LYS A 184 -2.06 -10.75 -3.63
N PHE A 185 -2.99 -10.04 -4.26
CA PHE A 185 -3.93 -10.63 -5.20
C PHE A 185 -3.24 -10.97 -6.52
N SER A 186 -3.79 -11.97 -7.22
CA SER A 186 -3.41 -12.24 -8.60
C SER A 186 -3.86 -11.09 -9.50
N PRO A 187 -3.00 -10.61 -10.41
CA PRO A 187 -3.39 -9.59 -11.37
C PRO A 187 -4.35 -10.11 -12.45
N TYR A 188 -4.49 -11.43 -12.59
CA TYR A 188 -5.32 -12.05 -13.64
C TYR A 188 -6.61 -12.68 -13.09
N LEU A 189 -6.59 -13.18 -11.86
CA LEU A 189 -7.67 -14.00 -11.31
C LEU A 189 -8.16 -13.41 -10.00
N ASN A 190 -9.39 -12.91 -10.00
CA ASN A 190 -9.93 -12.13 -8.89
C ASN A 190 -10.19 -12.93 -7.62
N THR A 191 -10.17 -14.25 -7.71
CA THR A 191 -10.42 -15.15 -6.59
C THR A 191 -9.15 -15.70 -5.98
N ILE A 192 -7.99 -15.48 -6.61
CA ILE A 192 -6.73 -16.04 -6.16
C ILE A 192 -5.88 -14.96 -5.50
N PHE A 193 -5.42 -15.25 -4.29
CA PHE A 193 -4.41 -14.46 -3.61
C PHE A 193 -3.28 -15.36 -3.10
N GLY A 194 -2.10 -14.76 -2.95
CA GLY A 194 -0.93 -15.42 -2.39
C GLY A 194 -0.39 -14.66 -1.19
N TYR A 195 0.27 -15.37 -0.29
CA TYR A 195 1.05 -14.76 0.78
C TYR A 195 2.35 -15.53 1.02
N SER A 196 3.35 -14.83 1.55
CA SER A 196 4.62 -15.42 1.95
C SER A 196 4.83 -15.35 3.45
N THR A 197 5.53 -16.34 3.98
CA THR A 197 5.85 -16.44 5.40
C THR A 197 7.35 -16.35 5.65
N THR A 198 7.74 -16.03 6.88
CA THR A 198 9.14 -16.08 7.34
C THR A 198 9.76 -17.48 7.26
N ASN A 199 8.97 -18.54 7.11
CA ASN A 199 9.46 -19.89 6.84
C ASN A 199 10.01 -20.08 5.41
N GLY A 200 9.86 -19.07 4.55
CA GLY A 200 10.18 -19.20 3.12
C GLY A 200 9.10 -19.94 2.32
N GLU A 201 7.93 -20.19 2.90
CA GLU A 201 6.80 -20.78 2.19
C GLU A 201 5.98 -19.70 1.48
N ILE A 202 5.66 -19.95 0.20
CA ILE A 202 4.68 -19.18 -0.56
C ILE A 202 3.43 -20.04 -0.72
N THR A 203 2.30 -19.49 -0.29
CA THR A 203 1.01 -20.17 -0.30
C THR A 203 0.04 -19.41 -1.20
N PHE A 204 -0.61 -20.14 -2.11
CA PHE A 204 -1.72 -19.63 -2.91
C PHE A 204 -3.05 -20.19 -2.40
N ASN A 205 -4.07 -19.34 -2.39
CA ASN A 205 -5.44 -19.69 -2.04
C ASN A 205 -6.41 -19.23 -3.11
N ASP A 206 -7.42 -20.05 -3.37
CA ASP A 206 -8.58 -19.70 -4.19
C ASP A 206 -9.80 -19.52 -3.28
N LEU A 207 -10.36 -18.31 -3.28
CA LEU A 207 -11.54 -17.92 -2.51
C LEU A 207 -12.80 -18.70 -2.91
N ARG A 208 -12.83 -19.30 -4.11
CA ARG A 208 -13.95 -20.13 -4.58
C ARG A 208 -13.96 -21.51 -3.92
N GLU A 209 -12.77 -22.07 -3.71
CA GLU A 209 -12.59 -23.41 -3.15
C GLU A 209 -12.83 -23.42 -1.64
N SER A 210 -12.42 -22.36 -0.97
CA SER A 210 -12.69 -22.16 0.44
C SER A 210 -12.58 -20.68 0.79
N SER A 211 -13.54 -20.19 1.57
CA SER A 211 -13.51 -18.83 2.10
C SER A 211 -12.40 -18.64 3.13
N LYS A 212 -12.00 -19.71 3.84
CA LYS A 212 -10.84 -19.73 4.74
C LYS A 212 -9.67 -20.40 4.02
N SER A 213 -8.47 -19.87 4.18
CA SER A 213 -7.24 -20.41 3.58
C SER A 213 -6.87 -21.80 4.14
N SER A 214 -7.59 -22.86 3.73
CA SER A 214 -7.38 -24.24 4.17
C SER A 214 -6.85 -25.15 3.06
N LYS A 215 -7.18 -24.86 1.79
CA LYS A 215 -6.65 -25.55 0.61
C LYS A 215 -5.48 -24.76 0.06
N ILE A 216 -4.29 -25.29 0.29
CA ILE A 216 -3.03 -24.58 0.13
C ILE A 216 -2.23 -25.23 -0.99
N LEU A 217 -2.01 -24.51 -2.09
CA LEU A 217 -0.90 -24.84 -2.99
C LEU A 217 0.36 -24.19 -2.42
N LYS A 218 1.19 -25.02 -1.78
CA LYS A 218 2.45 -24.62 -1.14
C LYS A 218 3.60 -24.84 -2.12
N ILE A 219 4.32 -23.77 -2.42
CA ILE A 219 5.63 -23.89 -3.05
C ILE A 219 6.66 -23.88 -1.92
N LEU A 220 7.26 -25.05 -1.69
CA LEU A 220 8.34 -25.22 -0.72
C LEU A 220 9.68 -25.00 -1.44
N SER A 221 10.57 -24.18 -0.87
CA SER A 221 11.96 -24.21 -1.34
C SER A 221 12.56 -25.57 -0.99
N LYS A 222 12.98 -26.35 -1.99
CA LYS A 222 13.84 -27.50 -1.73
C LYS A 222 15.13 -26.97 -1.10
N ARG A 223 15.37 -27.30 0.18
CA ARG A 223 16.71 -27.21 0.76
C ARG A 223 17.59 -28.20 -0.02
N PHE A 224 18.61 -27.68 -0.71
CA PHE A 224 19.72 -28.47 -1.22
C PHE A 224 20.71 -28.74 -0.10
#